data_AF-A0A830DEM9-F1
#
_entry.id   AF-A0A830DEM9-F1
#
_cell.length_a   1.000
_cell.length_b   1.000
_cell.length_c   1.000
_cell.angle_alpha   90.00
_cell.angle_beta   90.00
_cell.angle_gamma   90.00
#
_symmetry.space_group_name_H-M   'P 1'
#
loop_
_entity.id
_entity.type
_entity.pdbx_description
1 polymer ?
#
loop_
_entity_poly.entity_id
_entity_poly.type
_entity_poly.pdbx_seq_one_letter_code
_entity_poly.pdbx_strand_id
1 'polypeptide(L)'
;MAEEISHPSRYVKLTKEQTPTEDINPGELNLPIDVPQLHVPKCNECGQPLPESYQAPADEPWTTGIFDCAQDPESCRTGLFCPCVLFGRNIEQLREDTPWTGPCICHAIFVEGGLALAAATAALHGMIDPRTMCLISEGLFFSWWMCGIYTGLVRQSLQKKYHLKNSPCDPCIVHFGMHWCALCQEHRELKGRLSDDTLMPMTVVNPPPVQEMNASRDNHHSALPSANGNEQVSVEMQAL
;
A
#
# COMPACT_ATOMS: atom_id res chain seq x y z
N MET A 1 -27.89 15.25 30.94
CA MET A 1 -26.56 15.41 31.55
C MET A 1 -26.06 14.04 31.92
N ALA A 2 -24.79 13.78 31.60
CA ALA A 2 -24.16 12.47 31.50
C ALA A 2 -24.27 11.61 32.76
N GLU A 3 -24.46 10.30 32.54
CA GLU A 3 -24.33 9.27 33.56
C GLU A 3 -22.82 8.99 33.74
N GLU A 4 -22.20 9.61 34.74
CA GLU A 4 -20.86 9.22 35.17
C GLU A 4 -20.94 7.87 35.90
N ILE A 5 -20.54 6.80 35.23
CA ILE A 5 -20.29 5.50 35.86
C ILE A 5 -18.97 5.62 36.63
N SER A 6 -19.09 6.10 37.86
CA SER A 6 -18.06 6.00 38.90
C SER A 6 -17.83 4.51 39.18
N HIS A 7 -16.69 3.96 38.73
CA HIS A 7 -16.23 2.67 39.20
C HIS A 7 -15.69 2.85 40.63
N PRO A 8 -16.37 2.36 41.67
CA PRO A 8 -15.85 2.50 43.02
C PRO A 8 -14.63 1.59 43.15
N SER A 9 -13.44 2.18 43.29
CA SER A 9 -12.25 1.45 43.71
C SER A 9 -12.55 0.83 45.09
N ARG A 10 -12.83 -0.48 45.11
CA ARG A 10 -13.16 -1.20 46.34
C ARG A 10 -11.88 -1.49 47.11
N TYR A 11 -11.49 -0.57 47.99
CA TYR A 11 -10.41 -0.83 48.93
C TYR A 11 -10.82 -1.94 49.90
N VAL A 12 -10.10 -3.07 49.84
CA VAL A 12 -10.29 -4.19 50.77
C VAL A 12 -9.58 -3.84 52.08
N LYS A 13 -10.35 -3.76 53.16
CA LYS A 13 -9.82 -3.55 54.51
C LYS A 13 -9.28 -4.89 55.01
N LEU A 14 -7.95 -5.00 55.16
CA LEU A 14 -7.31 -6.20 55.68
C LEU A 14 -7.55 -6.30 57.20
N THR A 15 -8.38 -7.24 57.63
CA THR A 15 -8.50 -7.65 59.03
C THR A 15 -7.51 -8.77 59.33
N LYS A 16 -6.95 -8.76 60.55
CA LYS A 16 -5.79 -9.55 61.03
C LYS A 16 -5.95 -11.09 60.96
N GLU A 17 -7.06 -11.61 60.47
CA GLU A 17 -7.38 -13.05 60.45
C GLU A 17 -7.54 -13.64 59.04
N GLN A 18 -6.97 -13.01 58.01
CA GLN A 18 -6.86 -13.67 56.70
C GLN A 18 -5.67 -14.65 56.71
N THR A 19 -5.98 -15.92 56.48
CA THR A 19 -5.04 -17.02 56.28
C THR A 19 -4.03 -16.62 55.19
N PRO A 20 -2.71 -16.88 55.34
CA PRO A 20 -1.75 -16.50 54.32
C PRO A 20 -2.05 -17.30 53.07
N THR A 21 -2.58 -16.63 52.05
CA THR A 21 -2.69 -17.21 50.71
C THR A 21 -1.56 -16.59 49.91
N GLU A 22 -0.55 -17.42 49.65
CA GLU A 22 0.66 -17.18 48.87
C GLU A 22 1.80 -16.43 49.59
N ASP A 23 2.93 -17.12 49.74
CA ASP A 23 4.19 -16.57 50.21
C ASP A 23 4.78 -15.65 49.12
N ILE A 24 4.67 -14.34 49.30
CA ILE A 24 5.28 -13.35 48.41
C ILE A 24 6.80 -13.41 48.63
N ASN A 25 7.56 -13.96 47.69
CA ASN A 25 9.02 -13.99 47.78
C ASN A 25 9.60 -12.57 47.54
N PRO A 26 10.64 -12.16 48.31
CA PRO A 26 11.26 -10.85 48.13
C PRO A 26 11.91 -10.76 46.74
N GLY A 27 11.30 -10.01 45.83
CA GLY A 27 11.81 -9.82 44.46
C GLY A 27 10.72 -9.89 43.37
N GLU A 28 9.64 -10.63 43.60
CA GLU A 28 8.56 -10.78 42.60
C GLU A 28 7.77 -9.49 42.37
N LEU A 29 7.69 -8.62 43.38
CA LEU A 29 6.99 -7.33 43.29
C LEU A 29 7.68 -6.33 42.34
N ASN A 30 8.95 -6.56 42.00
CA ASN A 30 9.70 -5.73 41.05
C ASN A 30 9.74 -6.35 39.64
N LEU A 31 9.02 -7.46 39.40
CA LEU A 31 8.89 -8.01 38.07
C LEU A 31 7.99 -7.10 37.21
N PRO A 32 8.35 -6.85 35.94
CA PRO A 32 7.48 -6.15 35.01
C PRO A 32 6.16 -6.91 34.92
N ILE A 33 5.05 -6.22 35.17
CA ILE A 33 3.72 -6.76 34.94
C ILE A 33 3.57 -6.90 33.42
N ASP A 34 3.47 -8.13 32.92
CA ASP A 34 3.10 -8.35 31.53
C ASP A 34 1.62 -7.97 31.37
N VAL A 35 1.37 -6.88 30.64
CA VAL A 35 0.03 -6.40 30.35
C VAL A 35 -0.28 -6.85 28.93
N PRO A 36 -1.15 -7.85 28.72
CA PRO A 36 -1.49 -8.35 27.37
C PRO A 36 -2.01 -7.24 26.44
N GLN A 37 -2.60 -6.18 27.00
CA GLN A 37 -3.08 -5.00 26.29
C GLN A 37 -1.96 -4.14 25.63
N LEU A 38 -0.69 -4.36 25.99
CA LEU A 38 0.45 -3.66 25.38
C LEU A 38 0.98 -4.35 24.11
N HIS A 39 0.70 -5.65 23.93
CA HIS A 39 1.15 -6.45 22.79
C HIS A 39 0.16 -6.45 21.61
N VAL A 40 -0.87 -5.61 21.64
CA VAL A 40 -1.87 -5.53 20.55
C VAL A 40 -1.19 -4.97 19.29
N PRO A 41 -1.35 -5.63 18.12
CA PRO A 41 -0.86 -5.10 16.85
C PRO A 41 -1.42 -3.69 16.64
N LYS A 42 -0.55 -2.73 16.27
CA LYS A 42 -0.95 -1.35 16.03
C LYS A 42 -0.83 -1.02 14.55
N CYS A 43 -1.70 -0.13 14.08
CA CYS A 43 -1.57 0.43 12.74
C CYS A 43 -0.25 1.23 12.63
N ASN A 44 0.50 1.01 11.56
CA ASN A 44 1.78 1.69 11.33
C ASN A 44 1.63 3.20 11.04
N GLU A 45 0.46 3.65 10.59
CA GLU A 45 0.22 5.06 10.26
C GLU A 45 -0.43 5.84 11.42
N CYS A 46 -1.50 5.30 12.02
CA CYS A 46 -2.26 6.00 13.06
C CYS A 46 -1.99 5.50 14.49
N GLY A 47 -1.22 4.41 14.67
CA GLY A 47 -0.88 3.85 15.99
C GLY A 47 -2.04 3.21 16.75
N GLN A 48 -3.23 3.14 16.14
CA GLN A 48 -4.42 2.56 16.77
C GLN A 48 -4.29 1.04 16.93
N PRO A 49 -4.80 0.47 18.03
CA PRO A 49 -4.86 -0.98 18.20
C PRO A 49 -5.76 -1.59 17.13
N LEU A 50 -5.22 -2.57 16.41
CA LEU A 50 -5.94 -3.30 15.38
C LEU A 50 -6.82 -4.37 16.06
N PRO A 51 -8.05 -4.59 15.57
CA PRO A 51 -8.90 -5.67 16.08
C PRO A 51 -8.23 -7.03 15.86
N GLU A 52 -8.54 -8.02 16.70
CA GLU A 52 -7.98 -9.38 16.59
C GLU A 52 -8.35 -10.10 15.27
N SER A 53 -9.44 -9.67 14.64
CA SER A 53 -9.86 -10.06 13.29
C SER A 53 -9.16 -9.31 12.16
N TYR A 54 -8.30 -8.33 12.48
CA TYR A 54 -7.53 -7.63 11.47
C TYR A 54 -6.47 -8.57 10.91
N GLN A 55 -6.75 -9.08 9.72
CA GLN A 55 -5.69 -9.52 8.83
C GLN A 55 -5.12 -8.28 8.17
N ALA A 56 -3.81 -8.07 8.30
CA ALA A 56 -3.11 -7.17 7.40
C ALA A 56 -3.52 -7.58 5.97
N PRO A 57 -3.93 -6.65 5.09
CA PRO A 57 -4.20 -6.98 3.72
C PRO A 57 -2.88 -7.42 3.10
N ALA A 58 -2.64 -8.73 3.09
CA ALA A 58 -1.36 -9.34 2.79
C ALA A 58 -1.57 -10.67 2.08
N ASP A 59 -0.96 -10.72 0.90
CA ASP A 59 -0.61 -11.89 0.10
C ASP A 59 -1.63 -12.35 -0.95
N GLU A 60 -2.25 -11.42 -1.67
CA GLU A 60 -2.77 -11.77 -3.00
C GLU A 60 -1.59 -12.34 -3.82
N PRO A 61 -1.68 -13.60 -4.30
CA PRO A 61 -0.62 -14.18 -5.10
C PRO A 61 -0.51 -13.39 -6.41
N TRP A 62 0.69 -13.34 -6.97
CA TRP A 62 0.86 -12.86 -8.34
C TRP A 62 -0.03 -13.69 -9.26
N THR A 63 -0.90 -13.05 -10.03
CA THR A 63 -1.76 -13.75 -11.00
C THR A 63 -0.95 -14.20 -12.22
N THR A 64 0.21 -13.56 -12.42
CA THR A 64 1.11 -13.79 -13.54
C THR A 64 2.41 -14.46 -13.08
N GLY A 65 2.79 -15.55 -13.76
CA GLY A 65 4.08 -16.21 -13.52
C GLY A 65 5.26 -15.39 -14.06
N ILE A 66 6.42 -15.48 -13.40
CA ILE A 66 7.64 -14.79 -13.83
C ILE A 66 8.16 -15.32 -15.18
N PHE A 67 7.97 -16.61 -15.48
CA PHE A 67 8.38 -17.23 -16.75
C PHE A 67 7.30 -17.15 -17.86
N ASP A 68 6.11 -16.64 -17.55
CA ASP A 68 4.98 -16.59 -18.47
C ASP A 68 5.01 -15.38 -19.42
N CYS A 69 6.20 -14.90 -19.77
CA CYS A 69 6.35 -13.71 -20.62
C CYS A 69 5.72 -13.88 -22.00
N ALA A 70 5.71 -15.10 -22.54
CA ALA A 70 5.14 -15.40 -23.84
C ALA A 70 3.59 -15.37 -23.89
N GLN A 71 2.89 -15.25 -22.75
CA GLN A 71 1.43 -15.17 -22.73
C GLN A 71 0.89 -13.85 -23.30
N ASP A 72 1.70 -12.77 -23.29
CA ASP A 72 1.40 -11.51 -23.97
C ASP A 72 2.55 -11.17 -24.96
N PRO A 73 2.44 -11.60 -26.24
CA PRO A 73 3.50 -11.44 -27.23
C PRO A 73 3.89 -9.99 -27.51
N GLU A 74 2.93 -9.06 -27.40
CA GLU A 74 3.18 -7.64 -27.62
C GLU A 74 3.99 -7.03 -26.47
N SER A 75 3.62 -7.36 -25.22
CA SER A 75 4.39 -6.95 -24.04
C SER A 75 5.78 -7.60 -24.01
N CYS A 76 5.86 -8.88 -24.40
CA CYS A 76 7.11 -9.65 -24.51
C CYS A 76 8.05 -9.07 -25.59
N ARG A 77 7.52 -8.71 -26.75
CA ARG A 77 8.30 -8.04 -27.80
C ARG A 77 8.71 -6.65 -27.36
N THR A 78 7.77 -5.90 -26.76
CA THR A 78 7.96 -4.48 -26.47
C THR A 78 9.21 -4.23 -25.68
N GLY A 79 9.54 -5.03 -24.67
CA GLY A 79 10.80 -4.76 -23.99
C GLY A 79 11.90 -5.79 -24.16
N LEU A 80 11.72 -6.83 -24.97
CA LEU A 80 12.89 -7.47 -25.55
C LEU A 80 13.66 -6.43 -26.39
N PHE A 81 12.93 -5.55 -27.08
CA PHE A 81 13.51 -4.51 -27.93
C PHE A 81 13.53 -3.10 -27.30
N CYS A 82 12.60 -2.78 -26.40
CA CYS A 82 12.47 -1.47 -25.76
C CYS A 82 12.04 -1.57 -24.27
N PRO A 83 12.88 -2.14 -23.39
CA PRO A 83 12.53 -2.38 -21.98
C PRO A 83 12.21 -1.09 -21.21
N CYS A 84 12.86 0.02 -21.58
CA CYS A 84 12.60 1.34 -21.02
C CYS A 84 11.17 1.84 -21.26
N VAL A 85 10.58 1.53 -22.41
CA VAL A 85 9.19 1.90 -22.75
C VAL A 85 8.22 1.10 -21.90
N LEU A 86 8.47 -0.20 -21.74
CA LEU A 86 7.64 -1.05 -20.89
C LEU A 86 7.67 -0.58 -19.44
N PHE A 87 8.86 -0.26 -18.92
CA PHE A 87 9.02 0.29 -17.58
C PHE A 87 8.32 1.65 -17.40
N GLY A 88 8.44 2.56 -18.38
CA GLY A 88 7.73 3.84 -18.36
C GLY A 88 6.21 3.67 -18.29
N ARG A 89 5.66 2.76 -19.11
CA ARG A 89 4.23 2.43 -19.11
C ARG A 89 3.77 1.82 -17.78
N ASN A 90 4.59 0.96 -17.16
CA ASN A 90 4.27 0.39 -15.85
C ASN A 90 4.13 1.50 -14.79
N ILE A 91 5.02 2.49 -14.80
CA ILE A 91 4.96 3.60 -13.85
C ILE A 91 3.76 4.49 -14.10
N GLU A 92 3.44 4.81 -15.36
CA GLU A 92 2.25 5.59 -15.71
C GLU A 92 0.96 4.88 -15.26
N GLN A 93 0.87 3.56 -15.43
CA GLN A 93 -0.25 2.76 -14.93
C GLN A 93 -0.32 2.72 -13.40
N LEU A 94 0.84 2.74 -12.75
CA LEU A 94 0.92 2.71 -11.29
C LEU A 94 0.62 4.07 -10.65
N ARG A 95 1.03 5.16 -11.31
CA ARG A 95 1.02 6.55 -10.85
C ARG A 95 0.34 7.44 -11.90
N GLU A 96 -0.90 7.80 -11.65
CA GLU A 96 -1.73 8.62 -12.57
C GLU A 96 -1.16 10.03 -12.80
N ASP A 97 -0.36 10.54 -11.86
CA ASP A 97 0.25 11.87 -11.90
C ASP A 97 1.60 11.92 -12.65
N THR A 98 2.15 10.77 -13.03
CA THR A 98 3.50 10.66 -13.60
C THR A 98 3.45 10.19 -15.07
N PRO A 99 3.80 11.04 -16.05
CA PRO A 99 3.83 10.62 -17.45
C PRO A 99 4.92 9.58 -17.70
N TRP A 100 4.67 8.63 -18.61
CA TRP A 100 5.60 7.51 -18.90
C TRP A 100 6.97 7.93 -19.43
N THR A 101 7.08 9.12 -20.03
CA THR A 101 8.29 9.59 -20.73
C THR A 101 9.47 9.82 -19.78
N GLY A 102 9.23 10.41 -18.61
CA GLY A 102 10.27 10.69 -17.62
C GLY A 102 10.97 9.41 -17.13
N PRO A 103 10.21 8.44 -16.58
CA PRO A 103 10.79 7.16 -16.16
C PRO A 103 11.39 6.34 -17.31
N CYS A 104 10.81 6.40 -18.52
CA CYS A 104 11.36 5.77 -19.71
C CYS A 104 12.75 6.33 -20.06
N ILE A 105 12.89 7.66 -20.11
CA ILE A 105 14.18 8.31 -20.41
C ILE A 105 15.21 7.98 -19.33
N CYS A 106 14.81 8.02 -18.06
CA CYS A 106 15.67 7.66 -16.93
C CYS A 106 16.20 6.22 -17.08
N HIS A 107 15.31 5.24 -17.31
CA HIS A 107 15.69 3.84 -17.50
C HIS A 107 16.58 3.65 -18.73
N ALA A 108 16.26 4.31 -19.85
CA ALA A 108 17.05 4.23 -21.08
C ALA A 108 18.49 4.76 -20.88
N ILE A 109 18.67 5.85 -20.13
CA ILE A 109 19.99 6.44 -19.91
C ILE A 109 20.80 5.57 -18.94
N PHE A 110 20.25 5.23 -17.77
CA PHE A 110 21.02 4.61 -16.70
C PHE A 110 21.18 3.10 -16.83
N VAL A 111 20.23 2.40 -17.46
CA VAL A 111 20.30 0.94 -17.67
C VAL A 111 20.87 0.63 -19.04
N GLU A 112 20.15 1.00 -20.11
CA GLU A 112 20.55 0.67 -21.48
C GLU A 112 21.82 1.43 -21.89
N GLY A 113 21.86 2.73 -21.62
CA GLY A 113 23.03 3.58 -21.86
C GLY A 113 24.23 3.16 -21.00
N GLY A 114 23.99 2.78 -19.74
CA GLY A 114 25.02 2.25 -18.85
C GLY A 114 25.62 0.93 -19.37
N LEU A 115 24.78 0.00 -19.81
CA LEU A 115 25.22 -1.27 -20.40
C LEU A 115 25.98 -1.07 -21.71
N ALA A 116 25.50 -0.17 -22.58
CA ALA A 116 26.18 0.17 -23.84
C ALA A 116 27.56 0.80 -23.57
N LEU A 117 27.64 1.71 -22.60
CA LEU A 117 28.91 2.31 -22.18
C LEU A 117 29.85 1.27 -21.59
N ALA A 118 29.36 0.37 -20.73
CA ALA A 118 30.15 -0.73 -20.17
C ALA A 118 30.74 -1.64 -21.27
N ALA A 119 29.91 -2.02 -22.25
CA ALA A 119 30.33 -2.85 -23.39
C ALA A 119 31.37 -2.13 -24.27
N ALA A 120 31.17 -0.82 -24.54
CA ALA A 120 32.13 -0.01 -25.27
C ALA A 120 33.47 0.10 -24.50
N THR A 121 33.43 0.35 -23.20
CA THR A 121 34.64 0.41 -22.36
C THR A 121 35.38 -0.93 -22.34
N ALA A 122 34.66 -2.06 -22.26
CA ALA A 122 35.26 -3.39 -22.32
C ALA A 122 35.87 -3.70 -23.70
N ALA A 123 35.22 -3.30 -24.79
CA ALA A 123 35.75 -3.47 -26.15
C ALA A 123 37.00 -2.60 -26.42
N LEU A 124 37.12 -1.46 -25.74
CA LEU A 124 38.21 -0.50 -25.90
C LEU A 124 39.22 -0.54 -24.73
N HIS A 125 39.24 -1.62 -23.95
CA HIS A 125 40.03 -1.79 -22.73
C HIS A 125 41.56 -1.54 -22.90
N GLY A 126 42.08 -1.56 -24.13
CA GLY A 126 43.48 -1.26 -24.45
C GLY A 126 43.76 0.18 -24.91
N MET A 127 42.73 1.00 -25.14
CA MET A 127 42.87 2.39 -25.63
C MET A 127 42.54 3.45 -24.58
N ILE A 128 41.92 3.05 -23.47
CA ILE A 128 41.47 3.94 -22.39
C ILE A 128 42.48 3.91 -21.26
N ASP A 129 42.88 5.09 -20.77
CA ASP A 129 43.77 5.19 -19.61
C ASP A 129 43.19 4.47 -18.38
N PRO A 130 44.02 3.78 -17.57
CA PRO A 130 43.55 2.99 -16.44
C PRO A 130 42.84 3.82 -15.36
N ARG A 131 43.20 5.11 -15.22
CA ARG A 131 42.49 6.04 -14.32
C ARG A 131 41.08 6.34 -14.81
N THR A 132 40.90 6.53 -16.11
CA THR A 132 39.60 6.78 -16.74
C THR A 132 38.72 5.55 -16.67
N MET A 133 39.29 4.35 -16.88
CA MET A 133 38.57 3.10 -16.71
C MET A 133 38.03 2.93 -15.28
N CYS A 134 38.82 3.26 -14.26
CA CYS A 134 38.40 3.21 -12.86
C CYS A 134 37.19 4.13 -12.60
N LEU A 135 37.28 5.39 -13.05
CA LEU A 135 36.18 6.37 -12.90
C LEU A 135 34.90 5.94 -13.63
N ILE A 136 35.03 5.41 -14.85
CA ILE A 136 33.88 4.87 -15.60
C ILE A 136 33.27 3.69 -14.85
N SER A 137 34.08 2.77 -14.34
CA SER A 137 33.59 1.60 -13.60
C SER A 137 32.85 1.97 -12.31
N GLU A 138 33.37 2.93 -11.55
CA GLU A 138 32.72 3.46 -10.35
C GLU A 138 31.38 4.11 -10.70
N GLY A 139 31.37 5.00 -11.71
CA GLY A 139 30.17 5.68 -12.16
C GLY A 139 29.08 4.72 -12.66
N LEU A 140 29.47 3.69 -13.43
CA LEU A 140 28.55 2.65 -13.90
C LEU A 140 27.98 1.83 -12.75
N PHE A 141 28.79 1.48 -11.76
CA PHE A 141 28.32 0.76 -10.58
C PHE A 141 27.32 1.59 -9.77
N PHE A 142 27.63 2.87 -9.50
CA PHE A 142 26.72 3.77 -8.78
C PHE A 142 25.42 3.99 -9.54
N SER A 143 25.50 4.23 -10.86
CA SER A 143 24.33 4.39 -11.73
C SER A 143 23.43 3.16 -11.73
N TRP A 144 24.03 1.97 -11.92
CA TRP A 144 23.32 0.70 -11.89
C TRP A 144 22.64 0.46 -10.55
N TRP A 145 23.36 0.69 -9.45
CA TRP A 145 22.82 0.53 -8.10
C TRP A 145 21.63 1.45 -7.83
N MET A 146 21.75 2.75 -8.16
CA MET A 146 20.66 3.71 -7.98
C MET A 146 19.42 3.34 -8.82
N CYS A 147 19.62 2.88 -10.06
CA CYS A 147 18.52 2.43 -10.90
C CYS A 147 17.86 1.15 -10.35
N GLY A 148 18.66 0.22 -9.82
CA GLY A 148 18.15 -0.98 -9.14
C GLY A 148 17.30 -0.65 -7.92
N ILE A 149 17.73 0.31 -7.09
CA ILE A 149 16.92 0.81 -5.96
C ILE A 149 15.61 1.42 -6.47
N TYR A 150 15.67 2.29 -7.48
CA TYR A 150 14.49 2.94 -8.03
C TYR A 150 13.46 1.93 -8.57
N THR A 151 13.92 0.95 -9.35
CA THR A 151 13.07 -0.13 -9.88
C THR A 151 12.48 -0.98 -8.75
N GLY A 152 13.29 -1.29 -7.72
CA GLY A 152 12.83 -1.98 -6.51
C GLY A 152 11.75 -1.22 -5.74
N LEU A 153 11.90 0.10 -5.59
CA LEU A 153 10.89 0.96 -4.96
C LEU A 153 9.60 1.00 -5.76
N VAL A 154 9.69 1.01 -7.09
CA VAL A 154 8.51 0.92 -7.97
C VAL A 154 7.78 -0.41 -7.76
N ARG A 155 8.50 -1.53 -7.75
CA ARG A 155 7.93 -2.86 -7.46
C ARG A 155 7.30 -2.92 -6.06
N GLN A 156 7.92 -2.33 -5.05
CA GLN A 156 7.32 -2.23 -3.72
C GLN A 156 6.06 -1.36 -3.72
N SER A 157 6.04 -0.26 -4.47
CA SER A 157 4.82 0.55 -4.58
C SER A 157 3.69 -0.18 -5.30
N LEU A 158 4.00 -1.02 -6.29
CA LEU A 158 3.04 -1.93 -6.91
C LEU A 158 2.49 -2.95 -5.90
N GLN A 159 3.39 -3.59 -5.14
CA GLN A 159 3.01 -4.57 -4.12
C GLN A 159 2.15 -3.95 -3.02
N LYS A 160 2.47 -2.73 -2.58
CA LYS A 160 1.67 -1.99 -1.60
C LYS A 160 0.31 -1.58 -2.15
N LYS A 161 0.25 -1.08 -3.40
CA LYS A 161 -1.01 -0.63 -4.03
C LYS A 161 -2.01 -1.78 -4.18
N TYR A 162 -1.53 -2.98 -4.49
CA TYR A 162 -2.39 -4.14 -4.78
C TYR A 162 -2.31 -5.27 -3.74
N HIS A 163 -1.67 -5.02 -2.60
CA HIS A 163 -1.48 -5.99 -1.50
C HIS A 163 -0.88 -7.34 -1.95
N LEU A 164 0.03 -7.28 -2.92
CA LEU A 164 0.67 -8.46 -3.53
C LEU A 164 1.73 -9.05 -2.61
N LYS A 165 1.84 -10.38 -2.65
CA LYS A 165 2.88 -11.12 -1.92
C LYS A 165 4.29 -10.67 -2.30
N ASN A 166 5.17 -10.56 -1.29
CA ASN A 166 6.59 -10.35 -1.50
C ASN A 166 7.17 -11.48 -2.36
N SER A 167 7.87 -11.11 -3.44
CA SER A 167 8.47 -12.10 -4.34
C SER A 167 9.52 -12.91 -3.56
N PRO A 168 9.57 -14.25 -3.70
CA PRO A 168 10.46 -15.12 -2.92
C PRO A 168 11.94 -14.99 -3.30
N CYS A 169 12.29 -14.13 -4.25
CA CYS A 169 13.65 -13.92 -4.70
C CYS A 169 14.20 -12.62 -4.12
N ASP A 170 15.38 -12.70 -3.53
CA ASP A 170 16.17 -11.55 -3.10
C ASP A 170 16.21 -10.51 -4.25
N PRO A 171 15.90 -9.22 -4.01
CA PRO A 171 15.76 -8.20 -5.05
C PRO A 171 16.94 -8.10 -6.02
N CYS A 172 18.13 -8.56 -5.62
CA CYS A 172 19.36 -8.49 -6.40
C CYS A 172 19.51 -9.60 -7.47
N ILE A 173 18.99 -10.82 -7.23
CA ILE A 173 19.21 -11.96 -8.15
C ILE A 173 18.28 -11.89 -9.37
N VAL A 174 17.07 -11.35 -9.19
CA VAL A 174 16.10 -11.22 -10.29
C VAL A 174 16.53 -10.15 -11.29
N HIS A 175 17.20 -9.08 -10.84
CA HIS A 175 17.65 -8.00 -11.73
C HIS A 175 18.90 -8.35 -12.55
N PHE A 176 19.69 -9.36 -12.14
CA PHE A 176 20.89 -9.75 -12.90
C PHE A 176 20.62 -10.78 -14.02
N GLY A 177 19.61 -11.63 -13.88
CA GLY A 177 19.30 -12.68 -14.87
C GLY A 177 17.89 -12.65 -15.46
N MET A 178 16.95 -11.91 -14.86
CA MET A 178 15.52 -11.96 -15.20
C MET A 178 14.83 -10.58 -15.17
N HIS A 179 15.58 -9.49 -15.29
CA HIS A 179 15.05 -8.12 -15.33
C HIS A 179 13.92 -7.98 -16.34
N TRP A 180 14.12 -8.56 -17.52
CA TRP A 180 13.16 -8.59 -18.60
C TRP A 180 11.83 -9.26 -18.21
N CYS A 181 11.94 -10.43 -17.60
CA CYS A 181 10.80 -11.22 -17.20
C CYS A 181 10.01 -10.58 -16.05
N ALA A 182 10.72 -9.94 -15.12
CA ALA A 182 10.10 -9.20 -14.02
C ALA A 182 9.31 -7.99 -14.53
N LEU A 183 9.85 -7.21 -15.48
CA LEU A 183 9.12 -6.07 -16.09
C LEU A 183 7.87 -6.51 -16.84
N CYS A 184 7.96 -7.63 -17.58
CA CYS A 184 6.81 -8.22 -18.26
C CYS A 184 5.75 -8.71 -17.28
N GLN A 185 6.16 -9.36 -16.19
CA GLN A 185 5.25 -9.80 -15.13
C GLN A 185 4.50 -8.60 -14.53
N GLU A 186 5.22 -7.55 -14.14
CA GLU A 186 4.64 -6.33 -13.58
C GLU A 186 3.65 -5.66 -14.54
N HIS A 187 4.00 -5.57 -15.82
CA HIS A 187 3.12 -5.00 -16.83
C HIS A 187 1.80 -5.76 -16.98
N ARG A 188 1.87 -7.09 -17.02
CA ARG A 188 0.67 -7.93 -17.14
C ARG A 188 -0.20 -7.84 -15.90
N GLU A 189 0.40 -7.83 -14.71
CA GLU A 189 -0.34 -7.68 -13.45
C GLU A 189 -1.09 -6.34 -13.41
N LEU A 190 -0.43 -5.24 -13.79
CA LEU A 190 -1.04 -3.91 -13.91
C LEU A 190 -2.20 -3.89 -14.91
N LYS A 191 -1.97 -4.43 -16.11
CA LYS A 191 -2.97 -4.50 -17.18
C LYS A 191 -4.19 -5.34 -16.79
N GLY A 192 -3.99 -6.48 -16.12
CA GLY A 192 -5.07 -7.33 -15.63
C GLY A 192 -5.94 -6.61 -14.62
N ARG A 193 -5.33 -5.99 -13.61
CA ARG A 193 -6.07 -5.30 -12.53
C ARG A 193 -6.77 -4.02 -12.99
N LEU A 194 -6.21 -3.27 -13.94
CA LEU A 194 -6.90 -2.14 -14.59
C LEU A 194 -8.16 -2.60 -15.35
N SER A 195 -8.07 -3.76 -16.00
CA SER A 195 -9.21 -4.32 -16.73
C SER A 195 -10.33 -4.73 -15.77
N ASP A 196 -10.00 -5.32 -14.63
CA ASP A 196 -10.99 -5.71 -13.61
C ASP A 196 -11.66 -4.49 -12.96
N ASP A 197 -10.90 -3.43 -12.66
CA ASP A 197 -11.43 -2.18 -12.09
C ASP A 197 -12.40 -1.49 -13.07
N THR A 198 -12.10 -1.53 -14.37
CA THR A 198 -12.98 -0.98 -15.42
C THR A 198 -14.30 -1.77 -15.55
N LEU A 199 -14.28 -3.08 -15.25
CA LEU A 199 -15.43 -3.97 -15.40
C LEU A 199 -16.34 -4.02 -14.16
N MET A 200 -15.94 -3.41 -13.04
CA MET A 200 -16.78 -3.22 -11.86
C MET A 200 -17.49 -1.86 -11.94
N PRO A 201 -18.73 -1.74 -12.50
CA PRO A 201 -19.46 -0.49 -12.44
C PRO A 201 -19.68 -0.14 -10.97
N MET A 202 -19.20 1.05 -10.58
CA MET A 202 -19.33 1.61 -9.24
C MET A 202 -20.75 1.36 -8.72
N THR A 203 -20.88 0.51 -7.70
CA THR A 203 -22.18 0.25 -7.08
C THR A 203 -22.60 1.53 -6.39
N VAL A 204 -23.54 2.27 -6.98
CA VAL A 204 -24.14 3.46 -6.36
C VAL A 204 -24.88 2.99 -5.12
N VAL A 205 -24.20 3.07 -3.96
CA VAL A 205 -24.83 2.91 -2.66
C VAL A 205 -25.68 4.15 -2.46
N ASN A 206 -26.97 4.05 -2.77
CA ASN A 206 -27.92 5.11 -2.46
C ASN A 206 -27.86 5.37 -0.94
N PRO A 207 -27.71 6.63 -0.51
CA PRO A 207 -27.69 6.94 0.91
C PRO A 207 -29.02 6.47 1.54
N PRO A 208 -28.99 5.90 2.75
CA PRO A 208 -30.21 5.54 3.46
C PRO A 208 -31.10 6.79 3.58
N PRO A 209 -32.42 6.65 3.38
CA PRO A 209 -33.32 7.78 3.45
C PRO A 209 -33.14 8.49 4.80
N VAL A 210 -33.08 9.83 4.76
CA VAL A 210 -32.89 10.66 5.95
C VAL A 210 -33.99 10.29 6.96
N GLN A 211 -33.58 9.64 8.04
CA GLN A 211 -34.49 9.22 9.10
C GLN A 211 -34.75 10.43 9.99
N GLU A 212 -35.81 11.16 9.71
CA GLU A 212 -36.23 12.29 10.55
C GLU A 212 -36.71 11.77 11.91
N MET A 213 -36.00 12.15 12.97
CA MET A 213 -36.42 11.90 14.34
C MET A 213 -37.32 13.05 14.80
N ASN A 214 -38.63 12.87 14.65
CA ASN A 214 -39.60 13.83 15.15
C ASN A 214 -39.72 13.74 16.68
N ALA A 215 -39.07 14.66 17.39
CA ALA A 215 -39.28 14.88 18.81
C ALA A 215 -40.54 15.75 19.01
N SER A 216 -41.71 15.16 18.90
CA SER A 216 -42.99 15.85 19.15
C SER A 216 -43.85 15.06 20.12
N ARG A 217 -43.57 15.31 21.41
CA ARG A 217 -44.49 15.46 22.55
C ARG A 217 -45.89 14.85 22.42
N ASP A 218 -46.17 13.90 23.30
CA ASP A 218 -47.53 13.46 23.66
C ASP A 218 -48.48 14.66 23.85
N ASN A 219 -49.56 14.69 23.05
CA ASN A 219 -50.91 15.06 23.49
C ASN A 219 -51.90 14.92 22.32
N HIS A 220 -52.69 13.85 22.38
CA HIS A 220 -54.14 13.81 22.18
C HIS A 220 -54.82 14.37 20.89
N HIS A 221 -55.61 13.46 20.28
CA HIS A 221 -56.84 13.62 19.50
C HIS A 221 -56.80 13.68 17.95
N SER A 222 -57.24 12.54 17.38
CA SER A 222 -58.37 12.37 16.45
C SER A 222 -58.39 13.06 15.08
N ALA A 223 -58.63 12.20 14.07
CA ALA A 223 -59.42 12.39 12.84
C ALA A 223 -58.67 12.51 11.48
N LEU A 224 -59.25 11.79 10.51
CA LEU A 224 -58.90 11.49 9.11
C LEU A 224 -59.03 12.71 8.15
N PRO A 225 -58.71 12.58 6.83
CA PRO A 225 -57.85 13.49 6.07
C PRO A 225 -58.62 14.44 5.13
N SER A 226 -57.97 15.51 4.63
CA SER A 226 -58.39 16.16 3.37
C SER A 226 -57.36 17.12 2.76
N ALA A 227 -57.10 16.90 1.46
CA ALA A 227 -56.97 17.83 0.33
C ALA A 227 -55.98 19.04 0.33
N ASN A 228 -55.11 19.00 -0.70
CA ASN A 228 -54.64 20.06 -1.61
C ASN A 228 -54.27 21.46 -1.10
N GLY A 229 -53.03 21.86 -1.38
CA GLY A 229 -52.62 23.27 -1.48
C GLY A 229 -51.16 23.43 -1.88
N ASN A 230 -50.92 23.89 -3.11
CA ASN A 230 -49.62 24.32 -3.63
C ASN A 230 -49.05 25.49 -2.81
N GLU A 231 -47.77 25.44 -2.44
CA GLU A 231 -46.92 26.62 -2.32
C GLU A 231 -45.43 26.24 -2.45
N GLN A 232 -44.81 26.69 -3.54
CA GLN A 232 -43.35 26.67 -3.73
C GLN A 232 -42.74 27.77 -2.86
N VAL A 233 -41.74 27.41 -2.04
CA VAL A 233 -40.82 28.39 -1.44
C VAL A 233 -39.40 27.98 -1.83
N SER A 234 -38.79 28.78 -2.72
CA SER A 234 -37.36 28.70 -3.01
C SER A 234 -36.58 29.43 -1.91
N VAL A 235 -35.53 28.80 -1.37
CA VAL A 235 -34.53 29.51 -0.57
C VAL A 235 -33.16 29.21 -1.15
N GLU A 236 -32.61 30.22 -1.81
CA GLU A 236 -31.21 30.32 -2.23
C GLU A 236 -30.35 30.60 -1.00
N MET A 237 -29.25 29.86 -0.83
CA MET A 237 -28.34 30.04 0.30
C MET A 237 -26.95 30.41 -0.24
N GLN A 238 -26.60 31.68 -0.06
CA GLN A 238 -25.32 32.27 -0.45
C GLN A 238 -24.27 31.96 0.63
N ALA A 239 -23.13 31.44 0.22
CA ALA A 239 -22.02 31.06 1.10
C ALA A 239 -21.18 32.29 1.51
N LEU A 240 -20.75 32.33 2.77
CA LEU A 240 -19.59 33.08 3.25
C LEU A 240 -18.41 32.12 3.38
#